data_AF-A0A7C3IDI4-F1
#
_entry.id   AF-A0A7C3IDI4-F1
#
_cell.length_a   1.000
_cell.length_b   1.000
_cell.length_c   1.000
_cell.angle_alpha   90.00
_cell.angle_beta   90.00
_cell.angle_gamma   90.00
#
_symmetry.space_group_name_H-M   'P 1'
#
loop_
_entity.id
_entity.type
_entity.pdbx_description
1 polymer ?
#
loop_
_entity_poly.entity_id
_entity_poly.type
_entity_poly.pdbx_seq_one_letter_code
_entity_poly.pdbx_strand_id
1 'polypeptide(L)'
;MRDWRTAKWRSLPVAERARVAILLNQLATPGLGSWLMGHRWAGAGQMVLACAAVGLAVVWFAAVLRAAWNSLEAGEPLDAQVLHLAWLQRAVVWFAVAWAWAGVTSLQIWWEASRGPSGPVPQAPPPGPAVPPRLREPGEGA
;
A
#
# COMPACT_ATOMS: atom_id res chain seq x y z
N MET A 1 2.68 1.10 -23.30
CA MET A 1 1.63 0.15 -22.91
C MET A 1 0.87 0.73 -21.72
N ARG A 2 -0.42 1.04 -21.89
CA ARG A 2 -1.25 1.68 -20.85
C ARG A 2 -1.75 0.56 -19.93
N ASP A 3 -1.34 0.58 -18.67
CA ASP A 3 -1.50 -0.53 -17.74
C ASP A 3 -2.98 -0.71 -17.37
N TRP A 4 -3.67 -1.62 -18.06
CA TRP A 4 -5.13 -1.79 -18.00
C TRP A 4 -5.67 -2.02 -16.58
N ARG A 5 -4.84 -2.54 -15.67
CA ARG A 5 -5.20 -2.73 -14.25
C ARG A 5 -5.40 -1.40 -13.53
N THR A 6 -4.60 -0.39 -13.83
CA THR A 6 -4.73 0.95 -13.23
C THR A 6 -5.97 1.68 -13.76
N ALA A 7 -6.37 1.42 -15.01
CA ALA A 7 -7.59 1.95 -15.59
C ALA A 7 -8.83 1.37 -14.89
N LYS A 8 -8.86 0.06 -14.64
CA LYS A 8 -9.95 -0.60 -13.90
C LYS A 8 -10.03 -0.15 -12.43
N TRP A 9 -8.90 0.06 -11.77
CA TRP A 9 -8.89 0.62 -10.40
C TRP A 9 -9.53 2.01 -10.37
N ARG A 10 -9.16 2.89 -11.30
CA ARG A 10 -9.67 4.26 -11.36
C ARG A 10 -11.15 4.35 -11.75
N SER A 11 -11.71 3.33 -12.41
CA SER A 11 -13.14 3.30 -12.75
C SER A 11 -14.06 2.97 -11.58
N LEU A 12 -13.53 2.42 -10.47
CA LEU A 12 -14.35 2.12 -9.28
C LEU A 12 -14.78 3.41 -8.56
N PRO A 13 -15.97 3.44 -7.93
CA PRO A 13 -16.39 4.54 -7.06
C PRO A 13 -15.37 4.85 -5.97
N VAL A 14 -15.24 6.13 -5.60
CA VAL A 14 -14.27 6.59 -4.58
C VAL A 14 -14.44 5.82 -3.25
N ALA A 15 -15.69 5.58 -2.84
CA ALA A 15 -16.00 4.84 -1.61
C ALA A 15 -15.56 3.37 -1.66
N GLU A 16 -15.68 2.70 -2.81
CA GLU A 16 -15.23 1.31 -2.95
C GLU A 16 -13.71 1.21 -2.92
N ARG A 17 -13.03 2.12 -3.63
CA ARG A 17 -11.57 2.20 -3.58
C ARG A 17 -11.11 2.44 -2.13
N ALA A 18 -11.78 3.34 -1.39
CA ALA A 18 -11.45 3.63 0.01
C ALA A 18 -11.55 2.39 0.88
N ARG A 19 -12.64 1.61 0.76
CA ARG A 19 -12.79 0.35 1.50
C ARG A 19 -11.69 -0.64 1.16
N VAL A 20 -11.38 -0.84 -0.12
CA VAL A 20 -10.29 -1.75 -0.53
C VAL A 20 -8.94 -1.28 0.00
N ALA A 21 -8.64 0.01 -0.06
CA ALA A 21 -7.40 0.57 0.47
C ALA A 21 -7.27 0.36 2.00
N ILE A 22 -8.35 0.57 2.75
CA ILE A 22 -8.38 0.33 4.19
C ILE A 22 -8.17 -1.16 4.50
N LEU A 23 -8.84 -2.06 3.78
CA LEU A 23 -8.66 -3.49 3.95
C LEU A 23 -7.23 -3.93 3.65
N LEU A 24 -6.62 -3.38 2.59
CA LEU A 24 -5.22 -3.69 2.26
C LEU A 24 -4.26 -3.23 3.35
N ASN A 25 -4.46 -2.03 3.90
CA ASN A 25 -3.62 -1.51 4.98
C ASN A 25 -3.73 -2.34 6.27
N GLN A 26 -4.93 -2.82 6.61
CA GLN A 26 -5.17 -3.52 7.88
C GLN A 26 -4.96 -5.04 7.81
N LEU A 27 -5.21 -5.66 6.66
CA LEU A 27 -5.21 -7.13 6.51
C LEU A 27 -4.08 -7.68 5.64
N ALA A 28 -3.55 -6.89 4.70
CA ALA A 28 -2.53 -7.39 3.78
C ALA A 28 -1.14 -6.84 4.13
N THR A 29 -0.93 -5.54 3.96
CA THR A 29 0.38 -4.91 4.21
C THR A 29 0.16 -3.44 4.56
N PRO A 30 0.64 -2.99 5.73
CA PRO A 30 0.62 -1.58 6.10
C PRO A 30 1.26 -0.71 5.00
N GLY A 31 0.52 0.27 4.50
CA GLY A 31 0.99 1.24 3.50
C GLY A 31 0.65 0.95 2.05
N LEU A 32 0.25 -0.27 1.71
CA LEU A 32 -0.10 -0.63 0.33
C LEU A 32 -1.37 0.11 -0.14
N GLY A 33 -2.40 0.16 0.70
CA GLY A 33 -3.64 0.89 0.42
C GLY A 33 -3.42 2.40 0.37
N SER A 34 -2.60 2.92 1.26
CA SER A 34 -2.20 4.34 1.26
C SER A 34 -1.50 4.72 -0.05
N TRP A 35 -0.58 3.88 -0.55
CA TRP A 35 0.12 4.12 -1.80
C TRP A 35 -0.82 4.12 -3.02
N LEU A 36 -1.77 3.18 -3.08
CA LEU A 36 -2.78 3.10 -4.13
C LEU A 36 -3.75 4.29 -4.16
N MET A 37 -3.93 4.96 -3.02
CA MET A 37 -4.74 6.17 -2.87
C MET A 37 -3.99 7.47 -3.13
N GLY A 38 -2.72 7.41 -3.53
CA GLY A 38 -1.93 8.61 -3.80
C GLY A 38 -1.22 9.19 -2.57
N HIS A 39 -1.41 8.62 -1.39
CA HIS A 39 -0.68 8.97 -0.16
C HIS A 39 0.72 8.31 -0.18
N ARG A 40 1.52 8.63 -1.20
CA ARG A 40 2.74 7.88 -1.53
C ARG A 40 3.81 7.92 -0.45
N TRP A 41 4.00 9.07 0.19
CA TRP A 41 4.97 9.24 1.27
C TRP A 41 4.59 8.45 2.53
N ALA A 42 3.33 8.55 2.95
CA ALA A 42 2.83 7.78 4.09
C ALA A 42 2.88 6.27 3.80
N GLY A 43 2.43 5.85 2.61
CA GLY A 43 2.46 4.45 2.21
C GLY A 43 3.88 3.87 2.14
N ALA A 44 4.83 4.59 1.53
CA ALA A 44 6.23 4.16 1.47
C ALA A 44 6.85 4.07 2.86
N GLY A 45 6.61 5.06 3.74
CA GLY A 45 7.09 5.02 5.12
C GLY A 45 6.55 3.82 5.91
N GLN A 46 5.25 3.56 5.80
CA GLN A 46 4.58 2.41 6.44
C GLN A 46 5.14 1.07 5.94
N MET A 47 5.32 0.94 4.64
CA MET A 47 5.88 -0.28 4.04
C MET A 47 7.33 -0.51 4.47
N VAL A 48 8.19 0.52 4.44
CA VAL A 48 9.58 0.40 4.89
C VAL A 48 9.64 -0.02 6.35
N LEU A 49 8.82 0.60 7.20
CA LEU A 49 8.78 0.30 8.63
C LEU A 49 8.30 -1.14 8.89
N ALA A 50 7.24 -1.56 8.20
CA ALA A 50 6.71 -2.92 8.29
C ALA A 50 7.72 -3.96 7.78
N CYS A 51 8.35 -3.72 6.62
CA CYS A 51 9.39 -4.60 6.06
C CYS A 51 10.62 -4.69 6.97
N ALA A 52 11.07 -3.59 7.56
CA ALA A 52 12.18 -3.60 8.50
C ALA A 52 11.86 -4.42 9.75
N ALA A 53 10.65 -4.26 10.30
CA ALA A 53 10.19 -5.04 11.44
C ALA A 53 10.11 -6.55 11.14
N VAL A 54 9.54 -6.92 9.99
CA VAL A 54 9.47 -8.33 9.55
C VAL A 54 10.87 -8.88 9.30
N GLY A 55 11.76 -8.12 8.64
CA GLY A 55 13.14 -8.53 8.41
C GLY A 55 13.88 -8.81 9.72
N LEU A 56 13.68 -7.98 10.73
CA LEU A 56 14.24 -8.19 12.06
C LEU A 56 13.70 -9.46 12.73
N ALA A 57 12.39 -9.72 12.63
CA ALA A 57 11.79 -10.94 13.15
C ALA A 57 12.31 -12.20 12.43
N VAL A 58 12.49 -12.14 11.11
CA VAL A 58 13.04 -13.26 10.31
C VAL A 58 14.49 -13.55 10.69
N VAL A 59 15.33 -12.53 10.85
CA VAL A 59 16.73 -12.71 11.29
C VAL A 59 16.78 -13.34 12.68
N TRP A 60 15.96 -12.84 13.62
CA TRP A 60 15.84 -13.41 14.96
C TRP A 60 15.39 -14.88 14.90
N PHE A 61 14.35 -15.18 14.10
CA PHE A 61 13.82 -16.53 13.98
C PHE A 61 14.84 -17.51 13.37
N ALA A 62 15.58 -17.08 12.34
CA ALA A 62 16.64 -17.88 11.75
C ALA A 62 17.77 -18.18 12.75
N ALA A 63 18.12 -17.22 13.61
CA ALA A 63 19.11 -17.43 14.68
C ALA A 63 18.61 -18.46 15.71
N VAL A 64 17.35 -18.37 16.13
CA VAL A 64 16.72 -19.35 17.02
C VAL A 64 16.68 -20.74 16.39
N LEU A 65 16.27 -20.84 15.12
CA LEU A 65 16.20 -22.12 14.39
C LEU A 65 17.59 -22.76 14.26
N ARG A 66 18.62 -21.96 13.97
CA ARG A 66 20.01 -22.43 13.91
C ARG A 66 20.50 -22.93 15.27
N ALA A 67 20.23 -22.20 16.35
CA ALA A 67 20.62 -22.66 17.69
C ALA A 67 19.87 -23.92 18.12
N ALA A 68 18.57 -24.02 17.79
CA ALA A 68 17.78 -25.22 18.05
C ALA A 68 18.33 -26.43 17.28
N TRP A 69 18.70 -26.24 16.01
CA TRP A 69 19.33 -27.29 15.22
C TRP A 69 20.65 -27.77 15.82
N ASN A 70 21.54 -26.84 16.19
CA ASN A 70 22.82 -27.17 16.81
C ASN A 70 22.65 -27.89 18.16
N SER A 71 21.65 -27.51 18.95
CA SER A 71 21.32 -28.16 20.23
C SER A 71 20.89 -29.62 20.03
N LEU A 72 20.09 -29.90 18.99
CA LEU A 72 19.69 -31.26 18.64
C LEU A 72 20.85 -32.12 18.14
N GLU A 73 21.77 -31.54 17.37
CA GLU A 73 22.89 -32.27 16.75
C GLU A 73 24.06 -32.51 17.71
N ALA A 74 24.41 -31.51 18.53
CA ALA A 74 25.54 -31.58 19.45
C ALA A 74 25.15 -32.03 20.87
N GLY A 75 23.86 -32.10 21.20
CA GLY A 75 23.38 -32.37 22.56
C GLY A 75 23.62 -31.23 23.56
N GLU A 76 24.09 -30.08 23.07
CA GLU A 76 24.33 -28.89 23.87
C GLU A 76 22.99 -28.22 24.26
N PRO A 77 22.85 -27.69 25.48
CA PRO A 77 21.64 -26.99 25.88
C PRO A 77 21.43 -25.72 25.05
N LEU A 78 20.17 -25.40 24.76
CA LEU A 78 19.82 -24.19 24.03
C LEU A 78 20.22 -22.95 24.84
N ASP A 79 21.11 -22.14 24.28
CA ASP A 79 21.53 -20.90 24.93
C ASP A 79 20.34 -19.93 25.03
N ALA A 80 19.95 -19.61 26.27
CA ALA A 80 18.89 -18.66 26.58
C ALA A 80 19.17 -17.26 26.01
N GLN A 81 20.45 -16.95 25.76
CA GLN A 81 20.89 -15.70 25.14
C GLN A 81 20.50 -15.64 23.65
N VAL A 82 20.29 -16.77 22.97
CA VAL A 82 19.77 -16.78 21.58
C VAL A 82 18.27 -16.49 21.53
N LEU A 83 17.53 -16.87 22.57
CA LEU A 83 16.10 -16.55 22.66
C LEU A 83 15.82 -15.05 22.77
N HIS A 84 16.82 -14.24 23.14
CA HIS A 84 16.83 -12.78 23.30
C HIS A 84 15.53 -12.07 22.88
N LEU A 85 14.50 -12.22 23.72
CA LEU A 85 13.12 -11.84 23.39
C LEU A 85 12.98 -10.34 23.11
N ALA A 86 13.93 -9.55 23.62
CA ALA A 86 14.05 -8.12 23.36
C ALA A 86 14.14 -7.76 21.87
N TRP A 87 14.78 -8.59 21.03
CA TRP A 87 14.84 -8.33 19.58
C TRP A 87 13.48 -8.56 18.90
N LEU A 88 12.79 -9.64 19.27
CA LEU A 88 11.44 -9.90 18.82
C LEU A 88 10.47 -8.81 19.29
N GLN A 89 10.56 -8.38 20.55
CA GLN A 89 9.77 -7.28 21.09
C GLN A 89 9.97 -5.99 20.29
N ARG A 90 11.22 -5.65 19.94
CA ARG A 90 11.50 -4.50 19.07
C ARG A 90 10.83 -4.66 17.70
N ALA A 91 10.96 -5.82 17.05
CA ALA A 91 10.29 -6.08 15.78
C ALA A 91 8.76 -5.87 15.88
N VAL A 92 8.14 -6.43 16.93
CA VAL A 92 6.70 -6.28 17.18
C VAL A 92 6.31 -4.82 17.40
N VAL A 93 7.06 -4.06 18.20
CA VAL A 93 6.78 -2.63 18.44
C VAL A 93 6.88 -1.83 17.15
N TRP A 94 7.92 -2.04 16.34
CA TRP A 94 8.10 -1.34 15.08
C TRP A 94 6.97 -1.67 14.09
N PHE A 95 6.56 -2.94 14.03
CA PHE A 95 5.42 -3.35 13.22
C PHE A 95 4.11 -2.73 13.72
N ALA A 96 3.88 -2.71 15.04
CA ALA A 96 2.69 -2.11 15.64
C ALA A 96 2.60 -0.60 15.37
N VAL A 97 3.73 0.12 15.40
CA VAL A 97 3.79 1.54 15.01
C VAL A 97 3.45 1.72 13.54
N ALA A 98 4.02 0.90 12.65
CA ALA A 98 3.69 0.93 11.21
C ALA A 98 2.20 0.68 10.96
N TRP A 99 1.64 -0.30 11.67
CA TRP A 99 0.24 -0.69 11.58
C TRP A 99 -0.69 0.39 12.13
N ALA A 100 -0.38 0.98 13.29
CA ALA A 100 -1.16 2.08 13.85
C ALA A 100 -1.15 3.31 12.93
N TRP A 101 0.01 3.63 12.34
CA TRP A 101 0.13 4.71 11.37
C TRP A 101 -0.70 4.45 10.10
N ALA A 102 -0.69 3.21 9.60
CA ALA A 102 -1.55 2.78 8.50
C ALA A 102 -3.05 2.89 8.85
N GLY A 103 -3.42 2.60 10.09
CA GLY A 103 -4.76 2.80 10.63
C GLY A 103 -5.18 4.28 10.61
N VAL A 104 -4.33 5.19 11.10
CA VAL A 104 -4.58 6.64 11.05
C VAL A 104 -4.76 7.13 9.61
N THR A 105 -3.91 6.68 8.69
CA THR A 105 -4.01 7.04 7.26
C THR A 105 -5.29 6.48 6.64
N SER A 106 -5.71 5.29 7.05
CA SER A 106 -6.96 4.67 6.61
C SER A 106 -8.19 5.47 7.08
N LEU A 107 -8.16 6.05 8.28
CA LEU A 107 -9.20 6.96 8.76
C LEU A 107 -9.25 8.27 7.96
N GLN A 108 -8.08 8.82 7.59
CA GLN A 108 -8.00 10.00 6.72
C GLN A 108 -8.63 9.73 5.35
N ILE A 109 -8.27 8.61 4.71
CA ILE A 109 -8.85 8.18 3.43
C ILE A 109 -10.37 8.01 3.55
N TRP A 110 -10.85 7.43 4.64
CA TRP A 110 -12.28 7.27 4.89
C TRP A 110 -12.99 8.62 5.01
N TRP A 111 -12.45 9.56 5.80
CA TRP A 111 -13.00 10.91 5.94
C TRP A 111 -13.01 11.69 4.64
N GLU A 112 -11.96 11.59 3.83
CA GLU A 112 -11.90 12.19 2.49
C GLU A 112 -12.98 11.61 1.57
N ALA A 113 -13.14 10.29 1.56
CA ALA A 113 -14.17 9.61 0.77
C ALA A 113 -15.59 9.96 1.24
N SER A 114 -15.79 10.23 2.53
CA SER A 114 -17.09 10.65 3.09
C SER A 114 -17.45 12.11 2.80
N ARG A 115 -16.46 12.96 2.51
CA ARG A 115 -16.66 14.40 2.24
C ARG A 115 -16.63 14.75 0.75
N GLY A 116 -16.09 13.87 -0.10
CA GLY A 116 -16.05 14.07 -1.55
C GLY A 116 -17.42 13.86 -2.21
N PRO A 117 -17.73 14.53 -3.34
CA PRO A 117 -18.93 14.26 -4.11
C PRO A 117 -18.98 12.79 -4.52
N SER A 118 -20.07 12.10 -4.16
CA SER A 118 -20.32 10.69 -4.44
C SER A 118 -20.50 10.35 -5.94
N GLY A 119 -20.14 11.27 -6.84
CA GLY A 119 -20.34 11.13 -8.28
C GLY A 119 -19.18 10.38 -8.95
N PRO A 120 -19.46 9.62 -10.02
CA PRO A 120 -18.40 9.15 -10.91
C PRO A 120 -17.53 10.34 -11.33
N VAL A 121 -16.20 10.18 -11.28
CA VAL A 121 -15.28 11.14 -11.90
C VAL A 121 -15.79 11.37 -13.32
N PRO A 122 -16.04 12.62 -13.77
CA PRO A 122 -16.43 12.87 -15.15
C PRO A 122 -15.40 12.19 -16.05
N GLN A 123 -15.79 11.10 -16.72
CA GLN A 123 -14.97 10.56 -17.78
C GLN A 123 -14.84 11.70 -18.77
N ALA A 124 -13.60 12.12 -19.06
CA ALA A 124 -13.35 12.99 -20.19
C ALA A 124 -14.10 12.37 -21.38
N PRO A 125 -14.99 13.13 -22.04
CA PRO A 125 -15.80 12.57 -23.11
C PRO A 125 -14.88 11.87 -24.11
N PRO A 126 -15.27 10.71 -24.65
CA PRO A 126 -14.50 10.05 -25.69
C PRO A 126 -14.15 11.09 -26.76
N PRO A 127 -12.93 11.06 -27.34
CA PRO A 127 -12.57 12.00 -28.39
C PRO A 127 -13.68 11.94 -29.43
N GLY A 128 -14.44 13.05 -29.55
CA GLY A 128 -15.51 13.15 -30.52
C GLY A 128 -14.96 12.85 -31.91
N PRO A 129 -15.79 12.36 -32.86
CA PRO A 129 -15.34 12.16 -34.23
C PRO A 129 -14.64 13.43 -34.68
N ALA A 130 -13.39 13.27 -35.16
CA ALA A 130 -12.57 14.39 -35.63
C ALA A 130 -13.43 15.19 -36.59
N VAL A 131 -13.85 16.39 -36.18
CA VAL A 131 -14.62 17.29 -37.04
C VAL A 131 -13.69 17.57 -38.22
N PRO A 132 -14.02 17.09 -39.44
CA PRO A 132 -13.15 17.34 -40.57
C PRO A 132 -13.03 18.86 -40.73
N PRO A 133 -11.82 19.39 -40.99
CA PRO A 133 -11.61 20.82 -41.13
C PRO A 133 -12.60 21.35 -42.16
N ARG A 134 -13.46 22.30 -41.74
CA ARG A 134 -14.36 23.00 -42.66
C ARG A 134 -13.49 23.55 -43.78
N LEU A 135 -13.72 23.07 -45.00
CA LEU A 135 -13.16 23.68 -46.19
C LEU A 135 -13.61 25.14 -46.17
N ARG A 136 -12.65 26.05 -46.10
CA ARG A 136 -12.89 27.48 -46.18
C ARG A 136 -13.43 27.74 -47.59
N GLU A 137 -14.72 28.05 -47.70
CA GLU A 137 -15.32 28.40 -48.99
C GLU A 137 -14.53 29.58 -49.59
N PRO A 138 -14.08 29.48 -50.85
CA PRO A 138 -13.31 30.54 -51.50
C PRO A 138 -14.26 31.70 -51.85
N GLY A 139 -14.43 32.64 -50.92
CA GLY A 139 -15.27 33.82 -51.14
C GLY A 139 -15.24 34.90 -50.06
N GLU A 140 -14.77 34.63 -48.85
CA GLU A 140 -14.63 35.66 -47.80
C GLU A 140 -13.24 36.29 -47.82
N GLY A 141 -13.09 37.29 -48.67
CA GLY A 141 -11.93 38.17 -48.77
C GLY A 141 -12.23 39.31 -49.74
N ALA A 142 -13.18 40.15 -49.34
CA ALA A 142 -13.38 41.48 -49.93
C ALA A 142 -12.57 42.51 -49.12
#